data_AF-A0A7C5RK45-F1
#
_entry.id   AF-A0A7C5RK45-F1
#
_cell.length_a   1.000
_cell.length_b   1.000
_cell.length_c   1.000
_cell.angle_alpha   90.00
_cell.angle_beta   90.00
_cell.angle_gamma   90.00
#
_symmetry.space_group_name_H-M   'P 1'
#
loop_
_entity.id
_entity.type
_entity.pdbx_description
1 polymer ?
#
loop_
_entity_poly.entity_id
_entity_poly.type
_entity_poly.pdbx_seq_one_letter_code
_entity_poly.pdbx_strand_id
1 'polypeptide(L)'
;MSQITETENKNLTQKNFYKAGVTSSLLAFVLFLVGITGIIATLLQITINNGWFMQLQDNWLILLFKMNMGFQANLNVINIIDITIMALFCVLFLGLYTALKKTSKIWSLIATALPFLGIPIFLATATAGRSTLLIAALIISIVMLRSNTFSKLTAYIGIVASVLLFFAGDIATAVFSPSAIIALIITIGYLFWMVWLLLVSQKLHQLGKI
;
A
#
# COMPACT_ATOMS: atom_id res chain seq x y z
N MET A 1 1.71 25.48 34.44
CA MET A 1 0.67 24.45 34.33
C MET A 1 0.22 24.21 32.89
N SER A 2 -0.12 25.25 32.09
CA SER A 2 -0.64 25.08 30.71
C SER A 2 0.32 24.43 29.70
N GLN A 3 1.62 24.78 29.71
CA GLN A 3 2.60 24.24 28.74
C GLN A 3 2.89 22.73 28.92
N ILE A 4 2.77 22.22 30.14
CA ILE A 4 2.99 20.80 30.45
C ILE A 4 1.86 19.97 29.83
N THR A 5 0.62 20.40 30.01
CA THR A 5 -0.59 19.74 29.49
C THR A 5 -0.64 19.75 27.95
N GLU A 6 -0.19 20.83 27.31
CA GLU A 6 -0.13 20.92 25.84
C GLU A 6 0.92 19.95 25.25
N THR A 7 2.07 19.83 25.91
CA THR A 7 3.15 18.93 25.48
C THR A 7 2.76 17.46 25.62
N GLU A 8 2.09 17.09 26.72
CA GLU A 8 1.55 15.75 26.95
C GLU A 8 0.50 15.38 25.91
N ASN A 9 -0.45 16.27 25.61
CA ASN A 9 -1.49 16.04 24.62
C ASN A 9 -0.90 15.84 23.20
N LYS A 10 0.13 16.61 22.85
CA LYS A 10 0.84 16.48 21.57
C LYS A 10 1.59 15.16 21.43
N ASN A 11 2.17 14.65 22.52
CA ASN A 11 2.84 13.34 22.54
C ASN A 11 1.82 12.19 22.45
N LEU A 12 0.70 12.29 23.16
CA LEU A 12 -0.39 11.32 23.08
C LEU A 12 -0.97 11.23 21.66
N THR A 13 -1.23 12.39 21.05
CA THR A 13 -1.74 12.48 19.68
C THR A 13 -0.79 11.80 18.68
N GLN A 14 0.52 12.03 18.79
CA GLN A 14 1.52 11.37 17.93
C GLN A 14 1.52 9.85 18.13
N LYS A 15 1.45 9.38 19.38
CA LYS A 15 1.38 7.95 19.69
C LYS A 15 0.16 7.29 19.05
N ASN A 16 -0.99 7.95 19.05
CA ASN A 16 -2.21 7.46 18.40
C ASN A 16 -2.05 7.34 16.88
N PHE A 17 -1.42 8.33 16.23
CA PHE A 17 -1.12 8.24 14.78
C PHE A 17 -0.16 7.10 14.45
N TYR A 18 0.86 6.87 15.28
CA TYR A 18 1.76 5.72 15.10
C TYR A 18 1.01 4.40 15.28
N LYS A 19 0.17 4.27 16.32
CA LYS A 19 -0.67 3.08 16.54
C LYS A 19 -1.58 2.80 15.35
N ALA A 20 -2.29 3.82 14.87
CA ALA A 20 -3.19 3.69 13.73
C ALA A 20 -2.43 3.28 12.46
N GLY A 21 -1.25 3.86 12.21
CA GLY A 21 -0.41 3.45 11.07
C GLY A 21 0.09 2.01 11.17
N VAL A 22 0.47 1.54 12.37
CA VAL A 22 0.83 0.13 12.63
C VAL A 22 -0.34 -0.80 12.34
N THR A 23 -1.53 -0.50 12.87
CA THR A 23 -2.71 -1.35 12.65
C THR A 23 -3.09 -1.39 11.17
N SER A 24 -3.04 -0.25 10.48
CA SER A 24 -3.42 -0.19 9.08
C SER A 24 -2.44 -0.89 8.15
N SER A 25 -1.13 -0.79 8.41
CA SER A 25 -0.12 -1.51 7.64
C SER A 25 -0.21 -3.03 7.81
N LEU A 26 -0.49 -3.51 9.03
CA LEU A 26 -0.68 -4.94 9.29
C LEU A 26 -1.96 -5.47 8.65
N LEU A 27 -3.07 -4.72 8.72
CA LEU A 27 -4.31 -5.09 8.04
C LEU A 27 -4.12 -5.13 6.51
N ALA A 28 -3.45 -4.14 5.94
CA ALA A 28 -3.13 -4.13 4.51
C ALA A 28 -2.24 -5.32 4.13
N PHE A 29 -1.24 -5.67 4.95
CA PHE A 29 -0.41 -6.85 4.75
C PHE A 29 -1.25 -8.14 4.71
N VAL A 30 -2.18 -8.32 5.66
CA VAL A 30 -3.07 -9.49 5.69
C VAL A 30 -3.95 -9.55 4.44
N LEU A 31 -4.52 -8.43 4.00
CA LEU A 31 -5.34 -8.38 2.78
C LEU A 31 -4.53 -8.75 1.54
N PHE A 32 -3.29 -8.28 1.42
CA PHE A 32 -2.40 -8.70 0.33
C PHE A 32 -2.03 -10.17 0.41
N LEU A 33 -1.80 -10.71 1.61
CA LEU A 33 -1.55 -12.13 1.81
C LEU A 33 -2.73 -12.97 1.32
N VAL A 34 -3.96 -12.56 1.62
CA VAL A 34 -5.17 -13.21 1.07
C VAL A 34 -5.19 -13.14 -0.45
N GLY A 35 -4.86 -12.00 -1.06
CA GLY A 35 -4.75 -11.89 -2.52
C GLY A 35 -3.70 -12.83 -3.13
N ILE A 36 -2.55 -13.03 -2.46
CA ILE A 36 -1.54 -14.01 -2.88
C ILE A 36 -2.09 -15.44 -2.84
N THR A 37 -2.88 -15.80 -1.81
CA THR A 37 -3.55 -17.12 -1.81
C THR A 37 -4.51 -17.28 -2.99
N GLY A 38 -5.16 -16.21 -3.43
CA GLY A 38 -6.00 -16.21 -4.63
C GLY A 38 -5.20 -16.41 -5.93
N ILE A 39 -4.01 -15.81 -6.03
CA ILE A 39 -3.08 -16.05 -7.14
C ILE A 39 -2.70 -17.54 -7.20
N ILE A 40 -2.31 -18.12 -6.05
CA ILE A 40 -1.94 -19.54 -5.96
C ILE A 40 -3.12 -20.43 -6.33
N ALA A 41 -4.33 -20.15 -5.82
CA ALA A 41 -5.54 -20.90 -6.16
C ALA A 41 -5.85 -20.85 -7.67
N THR A 42 -5.67 -19.68 -8.30
CA THR A 42 -5.84 -19.50 -9.75
C THR A 42 -4.84 -20.34 -10.54
N LEU A 43 -3.57 -20.32 -10.14
CA LEU A 43 -2.50 -21.10 -10.79
C LEU A 43 -2.73 -22.62 -10.68
N LEU A 44 -3.23 -23.08 -9.53
CA LEU A 44 -3.51 -24.49 -9.27
C LEU A 44 -4.92 -24.93 -9.71
N GLN A 45 -5.70 -24.04 -10.34
CA GLN A 45 -7.09 -24.27 -10.76
C GLN A 45 -8.00 -24.77 -9.61
N ILE A 46 -7.75 -24.31 -8.39
CA ILE A 46 -8.54 -24.68 -7.20
C ILE A 46 -9.81 -23.84 -7.19
N THR A 47 -10.97 -24.49 -7.30
CA THR A 47 -12.26 -23.82 -7.11
C THR A 47 -12.57 -23.68 -5.63
N ILE A 48 -12.68 -22.43 -5.16
CA ILE A 48 -13.05 -22.15 -3.76
C ILE A 48 -14.53 -21.79 -3.72
N ASN A 49 -15.36 -22.71 -3.19
CA ASN A 49 -16.82 -22.56 -3.14
C ASN A 49 -17.32 -21.66 -1.98
N ASN A 50 -16.44 -20.91 -1.31
CA ASN A 50 -16.78 -20.09 -0.15
C ASN A 50 -16.98 -18.63 -0.57
N GLY A 51 -18.25 -18.20 -0.73
CA GLY A 51 -18.59 -16.88 -1.27
C GLY A 51 -17.95 -15.69 -0.55
N TRP A 52 -17.82 -15.72 0.78
CA TRP A 52 -17.18 -14.64 1.55
C TRP A 52 -15.65 -14.56 1.35
N PHE A 53 -14.99 -15.70 1.13
CA PHE A 53 -13.55 -15.75 0.91
C PHE A 53 -13.19 -15.35 -0.53
N MET A 54 -14.07 -15.69 -1.49
CA MET A 54 -13.95 -15.26 -2.88
C MET A 54 -13.92 -13.73 -2.99
N GLN A 55 -14.77 -13.04 -2.23
CA GLN A 55 -14.82 -11.57 -2.21
C GLN A 55 -13.50 -10.93 -1.73
N LEU A 56 -12.77 -11.58 -0.81
CA LEU A 56 -11.45 -11.11 -0.34
C LEU A 56 -10.37 -11.33 -1.41
N GLN A 57 -10.55 -12.34 -2.26
CA GLN A 57 -9.63 -12.64 -3.35
C GLN A 57 -9.84 -11.74 -4.55
N ASP A 58 -11.06 -11.24 -4.81
CA ASP A 58 -11.42 -10.37 -5.95
C ASP A 58 -10.85 -8.93 -5.89
N ASN A 59 -9.70 -8.74 -5.25
CA ASN A 59 -9.01 -7.47 -5.21
C ASN A 59 -8.25 -7.18 -6.52
N TRP A 60 -7.87 -5.92 -6.74
CA TRP A 60 -7.09 -5.50 -7.89
C TRP A 60 -5.79 -6.31 -8.11
N LEU A 61 -5.15 -6.81 -7.05
CA LEU A 61 -3.94 -7.62 -7.14
C LEU A 61 -4.21 -8.91 -7.93
N ILE A 62 -5.26 -9.67 -7.57
CA ILE A 62 -5.57 -10.91 -8.29
C ILE A 62 -5.99 -10.61 -9.73
N LEU A 63 -6.72 -9.52 -9.93
CA LEU A 63 -7.29 -9.17 -11.23
C LEU A 63 -6.17 -8.77 -12.20
N LEU A 64 -5.22 -7.95 -11.74
CA LEU A 64 -4.01 -7.62 -12.50
C LEU A 64 -3.22 -8.87 -12.86
N PHE A 65 -3.06 -9.80 -11.92
CA PHE A 65 -2.38 -11.07 -12.20
C PHE A 65 -3.13 -11.92 -13.23
N LYS A 66 -4.44 -12.12 -13.03
CA LYS A 66 -5.31 -12.90 -13.94
C LYS A 66 -5.26 -12.34 -15.36
N MET A 67 -5.43 -11.03 -15.51
CA MET A 67 -5.39 -10.37 -16.81
C MET A 67 -4.06 -10.61 -17.52
N ASN A 68 -2.94 -10.42 -16.83
CA ASN A 68 -1.61 -10.59 -17.43
C ASN A 68 -1.24 -12.05 -17.73
N MET A 69 -1.86 -13.01 -17.04
CA MET A 69 -1.74 -14.45 -17.35
C MET A 69 -2.69 -14.92 -18.45
N GLY A 70 -3.48 -14.02 -19.05
CA GLY A 70 -4.41 -14.33 -20.13
C GLY A 70 -5.77 -14.87 -19.67
N PHE A 71 -6.08 -14.83 -18.37
CA PHE A 71 -7.41 -15.14 -17.86
C PHE A 71 -8.36 -13.96 -18.07
N GLN A 72 -9.64 -14.26 -18.27
CA GLN A 72 -10.68 -13.22 -18.29
C GLN A 72 -10.81 -12.61 -16.90
N ALA A 73 -10.50 -11.32 -16.79
CA ALA A 73 -10.66 -10.52 -15.59
C ALA A 73 -10.99 -9.08 -15.96
N ASN A 74 -11.74 -8.40 -15.10
CA ASN A 74 -12.23 -7.05 -15.34
C ASN A 74 -11.82 -6.11 -14.20
N LEU A 75 -10.92 -5.18 -14.47
CA LEU A 75 -10.45 -4.17 -13.50
C LEU A 75 -11.40 -2.99 -13.33
N ASN A 76 -12.42 -2.86 -14.18
CA ASN A 76 -13.36 -1.73 -14.12
C ASN A 76 -14.46 -1.92 -13.07
N VAL A 77 -14.44 -3.04 -12.34
CA VAL A 77 -15.37 -3.30 -11.25
C VAL A 77 -14.80 -2.72 -9.97
N ILE A 78 -15.53 -1.77 -9.37
CA ILE A 78 -15.15 -1.17 -8.10
C ILE A 78 -15.39 -2.20 -6.98
N ASN A 79 -14.31 -2.72 -6.40
CA ASN A 79 -14.40 -3.60 -5.25
C ASN A 79 -14.26 -2.81 -3.93
N ILE A 80 -15.11 -3.15 -2.96
CA ILE A 80 -15.06 -2.64 -1.58
C ILE A 80 -13.70 -2.94 -0.94
N ILE A 81 -13.07 -4.08 -1.26
CA ILE A 81 -11.75 -4.44 -0.75
C ILE A 81 -10.67 -3.48 -1.24
N ASP A 82 -10.74 -3.03 -2.50
CA ASP A 82 -9.76 -2.09 -3.05
C ASP A 82 -9.87 -0.73 -2.35
N ILE A 83 -11.11 -0.24 -2.16
CA ILE A 83 -11.36 1.00 -1.41
C ILE A 83 -10.87 0.86 0.04
N THR A 84 -11.11 -0.30 0.66
CA THR A 84 -10.65 -0.58 2.03
C THR A 84 -9.13 -0.53 2.12
N ILE A 85 -8.41 -1.18 1.19
CA ILE A 85 -6.96 -1.12 1.10
C ILE A 85 -6.50 0.34 0.97
N MET A 86 -7.10 1.12 0.07
CA MET A 86 -6.74 2.52 -0.12
C MET A 86 -6.96 3.36 1.14
N ALA A 87 -8.07 3.14 1.86
CA ALA A 87 -8.35 3.81 3.13
C ALA A 87 -7.32 3.44 4.22
N LEU A 88 -6.90 2.17 4.29
CA LEU A 88 -5.83 1.75 5.19
C LEU A 88 -4.51 2.47 4.86
N PHE A 89 -4.21 2.66 3.57
CA PHE A 89 -3.05 3.44 3.15
C PHE A 89 -3.14 4.92 3.54
N CYS A 90 -4.32 5.55 3.48
CA CYS A 90 -4.50 6.92 4.01
C CYS A 90 -4.07 7.02 5.48
N VAL A 91 -4.52 6.07 6.31
CA VAL A 91 -4.18 6.04 7.74
C VAL A 91 -2.70 5.74 7.97
N LEU A 92 -2.12 4.79 7.21
CA LEU A 92 -0.69 4.50 7.24
C LEU A 92 0.14 5.75 6.94
N PHE A 93 -0.25 6.51 5.91
CA PHE A 93 0.47 7.70 5.48
C PHE A 93 0.35 8.86 6.47
N LEU A 94 -0.77 8.98 7.21
CA LEU A 94 -0.85 9.90 8.35
C LEU A 94 0.18 9.53 9.43
N GLY A 95 0.32 8.24 9.75
CA GLY A 95 1.38 7.74 10.65
C GLY A 95 2.78 8.10 10.14
N LEU A 96 3.06 7.84 8.86
CA LEU A 96 4.33 8.18 8.23
C LEU A 96 4.61 9.68 8.20
N TYR A 97 3.60 10.52 7.94
CA TYR A 97 3.71 11.97 8.00
C TYR A 97 4.19 12.43 9.36
N THR A 98 3.58 11.92 10.43
CA THR A 98 3.98 12.31 11.79
C THR A 98 5.44 11.95 12.09
N ALA A 99 5.94 10.84 11.56
CA ALA A 99 7.32 10.40 11.71
C ALA A 99 8.32 11.19 10.83
N LEU A 100 7.95 11.53 9.60
CA LEU A 100 8.87 12.06 8.58
C LEU A 100 8.76 13.57 8.31
N LYS A 101 7.74 14.25 8.85
CA LYS A 101 7.56 15.71 8.70
C LYS A 101 8.76 16.54 9.18
N LYS A 102 9.57 16.02 10.10
CA LYS A 102 10.81 16.66 10.57
C LYS A 102 11.94 16.57 9.54
N THR A 103 11.97 15.53 8.71
CA THR A 103 12.95 15.35 7.62
C THR A 103 12.58 16.17 6.41
N SER A 104 11.31 16.09 5.97
CA SER A 104 10.81 16.97 4.93
C SER A 104 9.30 17.15 5.06
N LYS A 105 8.89 18.34 5.49
CA LYS A 105 7.48 18.68 5.71
C LYS A 105 6.68 18.62 4.41
N ILE A 106 7.20 19.25 3.34
CA ILE A 106 6.50 19.37 2.04
C ILE A 106 6.35 18.01 1.38
N TRP A 107 7.46 17.27 1.20
CA TRP A 107 7.42 15.97 0.53
C TRP A 107 6.59 14.93 1.29
N SER A 108 6.66 14.94 2.63
CA SER A 108 5.81 14.05 3.45
C SER A 108 4.33 14.42 3.33
N LEU A 109 4.01 15.73 3.23
CA LEU A 109 2.63 16.18 3.07
C LEU A 109 2.08 15.78 1.69
N ILE A 110 2.85 15.99 0.62
CA ILE A 110 2.46 15.58 -0.74
C ILE A 110 2.22 14.08 -0.79
N ALA A 111 3.18 13.29 -0.28
CA ALA A 111 3.03 11.84 -0.17
C ALA A 111 1.77 11.45 0.58
N THR A 112 1.43 12.17 1.65
CA THR A 112 0.24 11.88 2.45
C THR A 112 -1.06 12.26 1.75
N ALA A 113 -1.08 13.35 0.98
CA ALA A 113 -2.29 13.78 0.26
C ALA A 113 -2.65 12.85 -0.91
N LEU A 114 -1.64 12.23 -1.54
CA LEU A 114 -1.82 11.38 -2.71
C LEU A 114 -2.80 10.19 -2.47
N PRO A 115 -2.71 9.37 -1.41
CA PRO A 115 -3.71 8.33 -1.15
C PRO A 115 -5.13 8.86 -0.95
N PHE A 116 -5.29 10.04 -0.33
CA PHE A 116 -6.62 10.66 -0.19
C PHE A 116 -7.20 11.11 -1.53
N LEU A 117 -6.37 11.61 -2.44
CA LEU A 117 -6.78 11.92 -3.82
C LEU A 117 -6.98 10.64 -4.64
N GLY A 118 -6.26 9.57 -4.33
CA GLY A 118 -6.39 8.29 -4.99
C GLY A 118 -7.80 7.73 -4.92
N ILE A 119 -8.47 7.83 -3.76
CA ILE A 119 -9.84 7.30 -3.57
C ILE A 119 -10.86 7.89 -4.57
N PRO A 120 -11.06 9.23 -4.65
CA PRO A 120 -12.00 9.79 -5.62
C PRO A 120 -11.57 9.53 -7.07
N ILE A 121 -10.26 9.50 -7.38
CA ILE A 121 -9.77 9.13 -8.71
C ILE A 121 -10.14 7.67 -9.01
N PHE A 122 -9.99 6.75 -8.05
CA PHE A 122 -10.35 5.35 -8.19
C PHE A 122 -11.85 5.18 -8.43
N LEU A 123 -12.69 5.91 -7.69
CA LEU A 123 -14.14 5.89 -7.90
C LEU A 123 -14.54 6.43 -9.29
N ALA A 124 -13.83 7.44 -9.80
CA ALA A 124 -14.10 8.02 -11.10
C ALA A 124 -13.57 7.20 -12.30
N THR A 125 -12.48 6.45 -12.11
CA THR A 125 -11.74 5.80 -13.21
C THR A 125 -11.68 4.27 -13.10
N ALA A 126 -12.15 3.70 -11.99
CA ALA A 126 -12.02 2.31 -11.56
C ALA A 126 -10.58 1.75 -11.45
N THR A 127 -9.56 2.48 -11.91
CA THR A 127 -8.20 1.93 -12.07
C THR A 127 -7.10 2.91 -11.65
N ALA A 128 -7.15 4.16 -12.10
CA ALA A 128 -6.01 5.09 -12.00
C ALA A 128 -5.69 5.56 -10.57
N GLY A 129 -6.65 5.50 -9.64
CA GLY A 129 -6.42 5.92 -8.25
C GLY A 129 -5.38 5.07 -7.51
N ARG A 130 -5.14 3.85 -8.00
CA ARG A 130 -4.13 2.91 -7.50
C ARG A 130 -2.71 3.44 -7.76
N SER A 131 -2.50 4.05 -8.92
CA SER A 131 -1.22 4.67 -9.32
C SER A 131 -0.83 5.82 -8.40
N THR A 132 -1.82 6.61 -7.95
CA THR A 132 -1.60 7.71 -7.00
C THR A 132 -1.02 7.20 -5.67
N LEU A 133 -1.48 6.05 -5.21
CA LEU A 133 -1.00 5.39 -3.99
C LEU A 133 0.45 4.88 -4.17
N LEU A 134 0.78 4.32 -5.33
CA LEU A 134 2.16 3.88 -5.64
C LEU A 134 3.14 5.05 -5.72
N ILE A 135 2.74 6.17 -6.31
CA ILE A 135 3.55 7.41 -6.34
C ILE A 135 3.76 7.94 -4.92
N ALA A 136 2.72 7.89 -4.07
CA ALA A 136 2.84 8.26 -2.67
C ALA A 136 3.91 7.42 -1.95
N ALA A 137 3.86 6.09 -2.14
CA ALA A 137 4.80 5.15 -1.55
C ALA A 137 6.22 5.36 -2.06
N LEU A 138 6.38 5.71 -3.33
CA LEU A 138 7.67 6.08 -3.90
C LEU A 138 8.24 7.35 -3.24
N ILE A 139 7.44 8.42 -3.16
CA ILE A 139 7.88 9.69 -2.56
C ILE A 139 8.24 9.49 -1.09
N ILE A 140 7.40 8.82 -0.30
CA ILE A 140 7.68 8.63 1.13
C ILE A 140 8.93 7.77 1.34
N SER A 141 9.17 6.78 0.49
CA SER A 141 10.38 5.96 0.53
C SER A 141 11.63 6.76 0.16
N ILE A 142 11.55 7.69 -0.79
CA ILE A 142 12.64 8.63 -1.06
C ILE A 142 12.89 9.56 0.15
N VAL A 143 11.84 10.02 0.82
CA VAL A 143 11.98 10.81 2.06
C VAL A 143 12.65 9.99 3.17
N MET A 144 12.33 8.69 3.28
CA MET A 144 12.99 7.78 4.23
C MET A 144 14.50 7.70 3.98
N LEU A 145 14.98 7.73 2.72
CA LEU A 145 16.42 7.80 2.41
C LEU A 145 17.11 9.04 2.96
N ARG A 146 16.39 10.14 3.19
CA ARG A 146 16.94 11.36 3.80
C ARG A 146 16.79 11.37 5.33
N SER A 147 15.99 10.47 5.89
CA SER A 147 15.73 10.40 7.32
C SER A 147 16.77 9.55 8.05
N ASN A 148 16.97 9.84 9.34
CA ASN A 148 17.65 8.96 10.29
C ASN A 148 16.66 8.11 11.10
N THR A 149 15.36 8.29 10.86
CA THR A 149 14.29 7.60 11.58
C THR A 149 14.07 6.20 11.04
N PHE A 150 14.02 6.04 9.71
CA PHE A 150 13.83 4.76 9.04
C PHE A 150 15.16 4.21 8.52
N SER A 151 15.26 2.88 8.42
CA SER A 151 16.44 2.24 7.84
C SER A 151 16.48 2.49 6.33
N LYS A 152 17.70 2.53 5.76
CA LYS A 152 17.86 2.62 4.29
C LYS A 152 17.26 1.41 3.60
N LEU A 153 17.32 0.23 4.23
CA LEU A 153 16.71 -0.99 3.71
C LEU A 153 15.20 -0.82 3.50
N THR A 154 14.48 -0.29 4.50
CA THR A 154 13.04 0.01 4.37
C THR A 154 12.77 0.94 3.20
N ALA A 155 13.60 1.97 3.02
CA ALA A 155 13.46 2.91 1.92
C ALA A 155 13.68 2.25 0.55
N TYR A 156 14.74 1.46 0.38
CA TYR A 156 15.01 0.77 -0.88
C TYR A 156 13.94 -0.24 -1.25
N ILE A 157 13.47 -1.04 -0.28
CA ILE A 157 12.38 -2.00 -0.51
C ILE A 157 11.12 -1.28 -0.98
N GLY A 158 10.78 -0.13 -0.37
CA GLY A 158 9.63 0.67 -0.77
C GLY A 158 9.76 1.27 -2.16
N ILE A 159 10.95 1.75 -2.53
CA ILE A 159 11.24 2.26 -3.88
C ILE A 159 11.08 1.14 -4.91
N VAL A 160 11.73 -0.01 -4.70
CA VAL A 160 11.68 -1.15 -5.61
C VAL A 160 10.24 -1.63 -5.77
N ALA A 161 9.50 -1.82 -4.67
CA ALA A 161 8.10 -2.20 -4.71
C ALA A 161 7.26 -1.23 -5.55
N SER A 162 7.38 0.07 -5.26
CA SER A 162 6.56 1.11 -5.91
C SER A 162 6.87 1.23 -7.40
N VAL A 163 8.15 1.15 -7.79
CA VAL A 163 8.58 1.21 -9.20
C VAL A 163 8.07 -0.02 -9.95
N LEU A 164 8.28 -1.23 -9.42
CA LEU A 164 7.82 -2.45 -10.10
C LEU A 164 6.30 -2.45 -10.28
N LEU A 165 5.55 -2.08 -9.24
CA LEU A 165 4.08 -2.06 -9.31
C LEU A 165 3.54 -0.95 -10.21
N PHE A 166 4.16 0.24 -10.21
CA PHE A 166 3.70 1.34 -11.04
C PHE A 166 3.95 1.05 -12.52
N PHE A 167 5.16 0.59 -12.85
CA PHE A 167 5.52 0.30 -14.24
C PHE A 167 4.87 -0.99 -14.75
N ALA A 168 4.88 -2.09 -13.98
CA ALA A 168 4.29 -3.35 -14.46
C ALA A 168 2.77 -3.43 -14.23
N GLY A 169 2.32 -3.06 -13.02
CA GLY A 169 0.93 -3.17 -12.61
C GLY A 169 0.01 -2.16 -13.30
N ASP A 170 0.45 -0.92 -13.46
CA ASP A 170 -0.41 0.10 -14.05
C ASP A 170 -0.04 0.38 -15.52
N ILE A 171 1.20 0.79 -15.80
CA ILE A 171 1.58 1.18 -17.16
C ILE A 171 1.61 -0.03 -18.11
N ALA A 172 2.33 -1.09 -17.75
CA ALA A 172 2.55 -2.20 -18.66
C ALA A 172 1.26 -2.99 -18.91
N THR A 173 0.43 -3.17 -17.89
CA THR A 173 -0.88 -3.82 -18.02
C THR A 173 -1.83 -2.99 -18.91
N ALA A 174 -1.67 -1.67 -18.96
CA ALA A 174 -2.50 -0.81 -19.81
C ALA A 174 -1.98 -0.68 -21.25
N VAL A 175 -0.66 -0.69 -21.46
CA VAL A 175 -0.03 -0.37 -22.74
C VAL A 175 0.38 -1.60 -23.54
N PHE A 176 0.80 -2.68 -22.88
CA PHE A 176 1.29 -3.89 -23.54
C PHE A 176 0.27 -5.01 -23.49
N SER A 177 0.41 -5.97 -24.40
CA SER A 177 -0.37 -7.20 -24.37
C SER A 177 -0.08 -8.00 -23.10
N PRO A 178 -1.10 -8.66 -22.51
CA PRO A 178 -0.93 -9.57 -21.39
C PRO A 178 0.24 -10.54 -21.59
N SER A 179 1.12 -10.61 -20.59
CA SER A 179 2.21 -11.57 -20.59
C SER A 179 2.54 -12.08 -19.19
N ALA A 180 3.00 -13.34 -19.12
CA ALA A 180 3.46 -13.95 -17.89
C ALA A 180 4.63 -13.19 -17.24
N ILE A 181 5.43 -12.49 -18.04
CA ILE A 181 6.53 -11.66 -17.55
C ILE A 181 5.99 -10.49 -16.72
N ILE A 182 4.94 -9.79 -17.21
CA ILE A 182 4.30 -8.70 -16.46
C ILE A 182 3.68 -9.24 -15.17
N ALA A 183 2.97 -10.38 -15.24
CA ALA A 183 2.37 -11.02 -14.06
C ALA A 183 3.42 -11.39 -12.98
N LEU A 184 4.59 -11.90 -13.41
CA LEU A 184 5.69 -12.23 -12.52
C LEU A 184 6.27 -10.98 -11.86
N ILE A 185 6.51 -9.91 -12.63
CA ILE A 185 7.02 -8.63 -12.10
C ILE A 185 6.05 -8.05 -11.07
N ILE A 186 4.74 -8.07 -11.37
CA ILE A 186 3.69 -7.64 -10.46
C ILE A 186 3.77 -8.44 -9.16
N THR A 187 3.82 -9.77 -9.24
CA THR A 187 3.90 -10.66 -8.08
C THR A 187 5.11 -10.32 -7.20
N ILE A 188 6.30 -10.17 -7.81
CA ILE A 188 7.52 -9.76 -7.10
C ILE A 188 7.34 -8.39 -6.45
N GLY A 189 6.79 -7.41 -7.18
CA GLY A 189 6.51 -6.07 -6.66
C GLY A 189 5.66 -6.10 -5.39
N TYR A 190 4.61 -6.92 -5.36
CA TYR A 190 3.74 -7.06 -4.20
C TYR A 190 4.41 -7.79 -3.04
N LEU A 191 5.29 -8.77 -3.29
CA LEU A 191 6.12 -9.38 -2.23
C LEU A 191 7.01 -8.32 -1.56
N PHE A 192 7.70 -7.49 -2.35
CA PHE A 192 8.48 -6.37 -1.80
C PHE A 192 7.60 -5.39 -1.03
N TRP A 193 6.39 -5.11 -1.52
CA TRP A 193 5.47 -4.20 -0.86
C TRP A 193 4.96 -4.74 0.49
N MET A 194 4.69 -6.03 0.58
CA MET A 194 4.37 -6.69 1.85
C MET A 194 5.51 -6.62 2.85
N VAL A 195 6.74 -6.87 2.42
CA VAL A 195 7.93 -6.71 3.28
C VAL A 195 8.07 -5.25 3.73
N TRP A 196 7.83 -4.29 2.83
CA TRP A 196 7.84 -2.87 3.16
C TRP A 196 6.83 -2.52 4.27
N LEU A 197 5.59 -3.02 4.17
CA LEU A 197 4.55 -2.81 5.18
C LEU A 197 4.97 -3.33 6.56
N LEU A 198 5.60 -4.51 6.63
CA LEU A 198 6.10 -5.06 7.88
C LEU A 198 7.20 -4.20 8.49
N LEU A 199 8.17 -3.77 7.69
CA LEU A 199 9.28 -2.93 8.16
C LEU A 199 8.80 -1.55 8.64
N VAL A 200 7.86 -0.95 7.91
CA VAL A 200 7.23 0.31 8.31
C VAL A 200 6.46 0.14 9.61
N SER A 201 5.67 -0.92 9.73
CA SER A 201 4.91 -1.24 10.93
C SER A 201 5.82 -1.40 12.16
N GLN A 202 6.88 -2.19 12.04
CA GLN A 202 7.87 -2.37 13.10
C GLN A 202 8.48 -1.04 13.54
N LYS A 203 8.84 -0.18 12.58
CA LYS A 203 9.45 1.12 12.90
C LYS A 203 8.45 2.07 13.57
N LEU A 204 7.22 2.16 13.07
CA LEU A 204 6.18 2.99 13.68
C LEU A 204 5.84 2.51 15.10
N HIS A 205 5.81 1.20 15.32
CA HIS A 205 5.63 0.60 16.65
C HIS A 205 6.75 1.04 17.62
N GLN A 206 8.02 0.96 17.19
CA GLN A 206 9.16 1.43 17.97
C GLN A 206 9.09 2.93 18.31
N LEU A 207 8.59 3.76 17.39
CA LEU A 207 8.42 5.20 17.61
C LEU A 207 7.26 5.52 18.57
N GLY A 208 6.21 4.70 18.56
CA GLY A 208 5.07 4.82 19.47
C GLY A 208 5.32 4.27 20.87
N LYS A 209 6.35 3.43 21.06
CA LYS A 209 6.56 2.57 22.25
C LYS A 209 5.22 2.14 22.85
N ILE A 210 4.50 1.42 22.00
CA ILE A 210 3.38 0.54 22.32
C ILE A 210 3.98 -0.81 22.67
#